data_AF-A0AAN9JQ83-F1
#
_entry.id   AF-A0AAN9JQ83-F1
#
_cell.length_a   1.000
_cell.length_b   1.000
_cell.length_c   1.000
_cell.angle_alpha   90.00
_cell.angle_beta   90.00
_cell.angle_gamma   90.00
#
_symmetry.space_group_name_H-M   'P 1'
#
loop_
_entity.id
_entity.type
_entity.pdbx_description
1 polymer ?
#
loop_
_entity_poly.entity_id
_entity_poly.type
_entity_poly.pdbx_seq_one_letter_code
_entity_poly.pdbx_strand_id
1 'polypeptide(L)'
;MMLGVATLTLGSSTTMAAQGHAQQHATALASANGARRCNLSNRTHSLPMSLVSPTNQNCNFLSSNFKQPTHARPFTTAVASVDSDHLNSSDPPSKSEANKYYFLVANAKFMLDEEEHFKEQLFERLRLYGERNMEQDFWLVVEPKFLDRFPNITKRLKRPAVALVSTNGPWITFMKLRLDRVLAEKFEAESLEEALAFNPTYLEFEKPEKWVAPYPKYEFGWWEPFLPPVQKDVKS
;
A
#
# COMPACT_ATOMS: atom_id res chain seq x y z
N MET A 1 4.37 -64.65 4.27
CA MET A 1 3.16 -64.67 3.42
C MET A 1 2.32 -63.50 3.89
N MET A 2 2.02 -62.45 3.15
CA MET A 2 1.61 -62.34 1.75
C MET A 2 2.15 -61.01 1.17
N LEU A 3 2.69 -61.06 -0.04
CA LEU A 3 2.99 -59.90 -0.87
C LEU A 3 1.70 -59.31 -1.44
N GLY A 4 1.68 -57.99 -1.63
CA GLY A 4 0.64 -57.28 -2.39
C GLY A 4 1.22 -56.05 -3.06
N VAL A 5 1.96 -56.26 -4.15
CA VAL A 5 2.40 -55.21 -5.09
C VAL A 5 1.28 -54.95 -6.09
N ALA A 6 0.86 -53.70 -6.22
CA ALA A 6 -0.03 -53.25 -7.29
C ALA A 6 0.74 -52.31 -8.23
N THR A 7 0.78 -52.69 -9.51
CA THR A 7 1.36 -51.95 -10.63
C THR A 7 0.24 -51.69 -11.65
N LEU A 8 0.52 -50.78 -12.60
CA LEU A 8 -0.22 -50.45 -13.84
C LEU A 8 -1.22 -49.29 -13.64
N THR A 9 -1.31 -48.28 -14.50
CA THR A 9 -1.13 -48.26 -15.97
C THR A 9 -0.97 -46.82 -16.47
N LEU A 10 -0.12 -46.63 -17.49
CA LEU A 10 0.14 -45.39 -18.22
C LEU A 10 -0.93 -45.23 -19.33
N GLY A 11 -1.50 -44.03 -19.50
CA GLY A 11 -2.43 -43.72 -20.58
C GLY A 11 -2.04 -42.43 -21.30
N SER A 12 -1.35 -42.58 -22.42
CA SER A 12 -1.10 -41.54 -23.43
C SER A 12 -2.18 -41.60 -24.51
N SER A 13 -2.61 -40.44 -25.02
CA SER A 13 -3.23 -40.17 -26.35
C SER A 13 -4.01 -38.85 -26.23
N THR A 14 -4.07 -37.91 -27.16
CA THR A 14 -3.71 -37.85 -28.59
C THR A 14 -3.83 -36.37 -29.00
N THR A 15 -2.86 -35.87 -29.78
CA THR A 15 -2.89 -34.56 -30.44
C THR A 15 -3.75 -34.62 -31.70
N MET A 16 -4.70 -33.69 -31.87
CA MET A 16 -5.39 -33.45 -33.14
C MET A 16 -4.80 -32.21 -33.82
N ALA A 17 -4.06 -32.43 -34.91
CA ALA A 17 -3.71 -31.41 -35.87
C ALA A 17 -4.88 -31.24 -36.85
N ALA A 18 -5.36 -30.01 -37.05
CA ALA A 18 -6.30 -29.68 -38.10
C ALA A 18 -5.65 -28.71 -39.08
N GLN A 19 -5.40 -29.22 -40.27
CA GLN A 19 -4.87 -28.55 -41.44
C GLN A 19 -6.05 -28.02 -42.26
N GLY A 20 -6.05 -26.72 -42.58
CA GLY A 20 -7.02 -26.08 -43.46
C GLY A 20 -6.29 -25.17 -44.46
N HIS A 21 -6.34 -25.56 -45.73
CA HIS A 21 -5.69 -24.92 -46.87
C HIS A 21 -6.58 -23.79 -47.46
N ALA A 22 -5.89 -22.72 -47.89
CA ALA A 22 -6.07 -21.93 -49.12
C ALA A 22 -7.41 -21.24 -49.50
N GLN A 23 -7.32 -19.92 -49.70
CA GLN A 23 -7.77 -19.13 -50.89
C GLN A 23 -7.25 -17.69 -50.71
N GLN A 24 -6.10 -17.32 -51.28
CA GLN A 24 -5.91 -16.65 -52.59
C GLN A 24 -6.86 -15.49 -52.87
N HIS A 25 -6.34 -14.25 -52.84
CA HIS A 25 -6.53 -13.24 -53.88
C HIS A 25 -5.32 -12.30 -53.90
N ALA A 26 -4.85 -12.00 -55.10
CA ALA A 26 -3.66 -11.21 -55.41
C ALA A 26 -4.04 -9.92 -56.13
N THR A 27 -3.37 -8.79 -55.83
CA THR A 27 -3.08 -7.73 -56.81
C THR A 27 -1.95 -6.78 -56.38
N ALA A 28 -0.85 -6.85 -57.13
CA ALA A 28 0.05 -5.82 -57.70
C ALA A 28 0.43 -4.49 -56.97
N LEU A 29 1.74 -4.39 -56.69
CA LEU A 29 2.75 -3.39 -57.16
C LEU A 29 2.42 -1.88 -57.34
N ALA A 30 3.20 -1.04 -56.63
CA ALA A 30 3.97 0.12 -57.13
C ALA A 30 4.75 0.76 -55.95
N SER A 31 6.08 0.63 -55.83
CA SER A 31 7.13 1.54 -56.35
C SER A 31 6.91 3.04 -56.10
N ALA A 32 7.71 3.65 -55.21
CA ALA A 32 8.50 4.86 -55.52
C ALA A 32 9.39 5.28 -54.34
N ASN A 33 10.69 5.39 -54.61
CA ASN A 33 11.65 6.16 -53.84
C ASN A 33 11.27 7.66 -53.87
N GLY A 34 11.52 8.38 -52.77
CA GLY A 34 11.38 9.84 -52.76
C GLY A 34 11.76 10.47 -51.42
N ALA A 35 13.04 10.75 -51.23
CA ALA A 35 13.52 11.64 -50.19
C ALA A 35 12.91 13.04 -50.35
N ARG A 36 12.47 13.65 -49.25
CA ARG A 36 12.50 15.11 -49.04
C ARG A 36 12.40 15.44 -47.55
N ARG A 37 13.46 16.10 -47.07
CA ARG A 37 13.47 16.87 -45.83
C ARG A 37 12.50 18.04 -45.94
N CYS A 38 11.77 18.32 -44.87
CA CYS A 38 11.33 19.67 -44.54
C CYS A 38 11.39 19.87 -43.02
N ASN A 39 12.18 20.87 -42.63
CA ASN A 39 12.27 21.47 -41.30
C ASN A 39 11.09 22.43 -41.09
N LEU A 40 10.97 22.86 -39.82
CA LEU A 40 10.26 24.05 -39.32
C LEU A 40 8.76 23.88 -38.98
N SER A 41 8.42 23.86 -37.69
CA SER A 41 8.16 25.09 -36.93
C SER A 41 7.67 24.77 -35.52
N ASN A 42 8.38 25.28 -34.51
CA ASN A 42 7.87 25.40 -33.15
C ASN A 42 6.62 26.29 -33.16
N ARG A 43 5.55 25.87 -32.49
CA ARG A 43 4.46 26.76 -32.10
C ARG A 43 4.12 26.55 -30.64
N THR A 44 4.62 27.47 -29.85
CA THR A 44 4.21 27.76 -28.47
C THR A 44 2.77 28.23 -28.44
N HIS A 45 1.96 27.64 -27.56
CA HIS A 45 0.74 28.26 -27.07
C HIS A 45 0.85 28.36 -25.55
N SER A 46 1.28 29.54 -25.10
CA SER A 46 1.14 30.04 -23.74
C SER A 46 -0.32 30.42 -23.50
N LEU A 47 -0.89 30.00 -22.37
CA LEU A 47 -2.13 30.55 -21.84
C LEU A 47 -1.82 31.29 -20.53
N PRO A 48 -2.48 32.45 -20.30
CA PRO A 48 -2.09 33.41 -19.27
C PRO A 48 -2.57 33.02 -17.87
N MET A 49 -1.68 33.16 -16.90
CA MET A 49 -1.99 33.27 -15.47
C MET A 49 -2.61 34.65 -15.21
N SER A 50 -3.82 34.71 -14.65
CA SER A 50 -4.32 35.91 -13.96
C SER A 50 -4.54 35.61 -12.49
N LEU A 51 -3.75 36.27 -11.65
CA LEU A 51 -3.90 36.40 -10.21
C LEU A 51 -5.09 37.32 -9.90
N VAL A 52 -6.04 36.85 -9.09
CA VAL A 52 -6.95 37.72 -8.33
C VAL A 52 -7.13 37.11 -6.93
N SER A 53 -6.70 37.85 -5.91
CA SER A 53 -6.93 37.56 -4.49
C SER A 53 -8.36 37.92 -4.07
N PRO A 54 -8.93 37.29 -3.03
CA PRO A 54 -10.33 37.46 -2.65
C PRO A 54 -10.57 38.65 -1.72
N THR A 55 -11.67 39.38 -1.97
CA THR A 55 -12.21 40.40 -1.06
C THR A 55 -13.43 39.86 -0.32
N ASN A 56 -13.34 39.94 1.01
CA ASN A 56 -14.37 39.77 2.02
C ASN A 56 -15.74 40.32 1.61
N GLN A 57 -16.78 39.48 1.47
CA GLN A 57 -18.17 39.91 1.61
C GLN A 57 -19.06 38.85 2.27
N ASN A 58 -19.57 39.28 3.41
CA ASN A 58 -20.60 38.76 4.28
C ASN A 58 -21.85 38.21 3.53
N CYS A 59 -22.18 36.93 3.73
CA CYS A 59 -23.40 36.33 3.19
C CYS A 59 -24.53 36.46 4.23
N ASN A 60 -25.40 37.45 4.06
CA ASN A 60 -26.69 37.51 4.75
C ASN A 60 -27.59 36.39 4.21
N PHE A 61 -27.91 35.41 5.05
CA PHE A 61 -28.90 34.37 4.74
C PHE A 61 -30.31 34.95 4.78
N LEU A 62 -30.98 34.87 3.62
CA LEU A 62 -32.39 35.17 3.45
C LEU A 62 -33.26 34.06 4.06
N SER A 63 -34.28 34.52 4.76
CA SER A 63 -35.33 33.78 5.43
C SER A 63 -36.21 32.98 4.46
N SER A 64 -36.51 31.74 4.83
CA SER A 64 -37.69 31.04 4.34
C SER A 64 -38.44 30.39 5.51
N ASN A 65 -39.74 30.65 5.54
CA ASN A 65 -40.68 30.29 6.60
C ASN A 65 -40.78 28.77 6.74
N PHE A 66 -40.42 28.25 7.92
CA PHE A 66 -40.80 26.91 8.34
C PHE A 66 -41.61 26.98 9.64
N LYS A 67 -42.86 26.50 9.56
CA LYS A 67 -43.84 26.48 10.64
C LYS A 67 -43.39 25.49 11.73
N GLN A 68 -43.36 25.97 12.98
CA GLN A 68 -43.16 25.16 14.19
C GLN A 68 -44.33 24.18 14.43
N PRO A 69 -44.04 22.97 14.92
CA PRO A 69 -44.85 22.30 15.93
C PRO A 69 -44.24 22.52 17.32
N THR A 70 -45.06 23.05 18.21
CA THR A 70 -44.82 23.20 19.65
C THR A 70 -44.78 21.84 20.35
N HIS A 71 -43.62 21.47 20.91
CA HIS A 71 -43.46 20.89 22.26
C HIS A 71 -42.00 20.48 22.45
N ALA A 72 -41.19 21.32 23.11
CA ALA A 72 -39.87 20.94 23.59
C ALA A 72 -39.69 21.50 25.01
N ARG A 73 -39.46 20.61 25.97
CA ARG A 73 -39.15 20.95 27.36
C ARG A 73 -37.78 21.63 27.45
N PRO A 74 -37.55 22.61 28.33
CA PRO A 74 -36.22 23.10 28.60
C PRO A 74 -35.46 22.04 29.40
N PHE A 75 -34.35 21.51 28.86
CA PHE A 75 -33.35 20.83 29.67
C PHE A 75 -32.26 21.85 30.03
N THR A 76 -32.01 22.00 31.33
CA THR A 76 -30.92 22.80 31.87
C THR A 76 -29.61 22.03 31.68
N THR A 77 -28.70 22.57 30.89
CA THR A 77 -27.31 22.09 30.83
C THR A 77 -26.52 22.78 31.93
N ALA A 78 -26.11 22.02 32.96
CA ALA A 78 -25.13 22.49 33.94
C ALA A 78 -23.73 22.31 33.34
N VAL A 79 -22.98 23.41 33.21
CA VAL A 79 -21.55 23.38 32.90
C VAL A 79 -20.78 23.41 34.21
N ALA A 80 -20.04 22.35 34.49
CA ALA A 80 -19.06 22.34 35.58
C ALA A 80 -17.73 22.85 35.03
N SER A 81 -17.28 24.02 35.50
CA SER A 81 -15.91 24.48 35.27
C SER A 81 -14.97 23.60 36.09
N VAL A 82 -14.22 22.72 35.42
CA VAL A 82 -13.08 22.04 36.04
C VAL A 82 -11.90 22.99 35.95
N ASP A 83 -11.49 23.50 37.12
CA ASP A 83 -10.22 24.19 37.30
C ASP A 83 -9.10 23.17 37.10
N SER A 84 -8.29 23.36 36.07
CA SER A 84 -7.12 22.51 35.77
C SER A 84 -5.84 23.23 36.12
N ASP A 85 -5.69 23.56 37.41
CA ASP A 85 -4.41 23.95 37.97
C ASP A 85 -3.74 22.71 38.57
N HIS A 86 -3.13 21.90 37.71
CA HIS A 86 -2.14 20.93 38.16
C HIS A 86 -0.92 20.91 37.24
N LEU A 87 -0.02 21.86 37.54
CA LEU A 87 1.42 21.68 37.62
C LEU A 87 2.08 20.88 36.49
N ASN A 88 2.58 21.62 35.50
CA ASN A 88 3.61 21.14 34.58
C ASN A 88 4.93 20.97 35.36
N SER A 89 5.07 19.84 36.07
CA SER A 89 6.32 19.44 36.71
C SER A 89 7.34 19.12 35.62
N SER A 90 8.35 19.97 35.52
CA SER A 90 9.47 19.81 34.61
C SER A 90 10.42 18.75 35.16
N ASP A 91 10.20 17.49 34.82
CA ASP A 91 11.22 16.44 34.99
C ASP A 91 12.05 16.29 33.70
N PRO A 92 13.39 16.14 33.80
CA PRO A 92 14.28 15.98 32.64
C PRO A 92 14.09 14.60 31.97
N PRO A 93 14.32 14.46 30.65
CA PRO A 93 14.11 13.20 29.95
C PRO A 93 15.26 12.25 30.29
N SER A 94 15.09 11.44 31.32
CA SER A 94 16.05 10.39 31.68
C SER A 94 15.33 9.11 32.07
N LYS A 95 14.75 8.45 31.07
CA LYS A 95 14.53 7.01 30.97
C LYS A 95 14.12 6.70 29.54
N SER A 96 14.83 5.77 28.91
CA SER A 96 14.47 5.17 27.62
C SER A 96 13.11 4.48 27.76
N GLU A 97 12.03 5.21 27.48
CA GLU A 97 10.69 4.64 27.47
C GLU A 97 10.59 3.66 26.30
N ALA A 98 10.27 2.40 26.59
CA ALA A 98 10.08 1.39 25.56
C ALA A 98 8.87 1.80 24.68
N ASN A 99 9.11 1.97 23.39
CA ASN A 99 8.07 2.39 22.46
C ASN A 99 7.20 1.19 22.07
N LYS A 100 5.88 1.42 22.04
CA LYS A 100 4.91 0.41 21.59
C LYS A 100 4.79 0.44 20.08
N TYR A 101 5.15 -0.67 19.45
CA TYR A 101 5.00 -0.87 18.02
C TYR A 101 3.89 -1.86 17.74
N TYR A 102 3.12 -1.57 16.70
CA TYR A 102 2.06 -2.41 16.18
C TYR A 102 2.51 -2.91 14.82
N PHE A 103 2.28 -4.18 14.53
CA PHE A 103 2.66 -4.72 13.25
C PHE A 103 1.60 -5.64 12.67
N LEU A 104 1.64 -5.71 11.34
CA LEU A 104 0.95 -6.66 10.51
C LEU A 104 1.98 -7.48 9.77
N VAL A 105 1.81 -8.80 9.72
CA VAL A 105 2.73 -9.69 9.03
C VAL A 105 1.99 -10.70 8.17
N ALA A 106 2.51 -10.93 6.98
CA ALA A 106 2.08 -11.98 6.08
C ALA A 106 3.22 -12.44 5.15
N ASN A 107 2.92 -13.40 4.29
CA ASN A 107 3.84 -13.85 3.23
C ASN A 107 4.14 -12.69 2.28
N ALA A 108 5.42 -12.54 1.88
CA ALA A 108 5.88 -11.51 0.94
C ALA A 108 5.12 -11.56 -0.37
N LYS A 109 4.87 -12.76 -0.91
CA LYS A 109 4.10 -12.93 -2.16
C LYS A 109 2.69 -12.34 -2.04
N PHE A 110 2.03 -12.58 -0.91
CA PHE A 110 0.69 -12.05 -0.67
C PHE A 110 0.71 -10.52 -0.52
N MET A 111 1.58 -9.97 0.33
CA MET A 111 1.60 -8.53 0.61
C MET A 111 2.12 -7.66 -0.53
N LEU A 112 3.08 -8.17 -1.33
CA LEU A 112 3.81 -7.35 -2.31
C LEU A 112 3.40 -7.62 -3.76
N ASP A 113 2.87 -8.82 -4.06
CA ASP A 113 2.54 -9.24 -5.43
C ASP A 113 1.05 -9.47 -5.67
N GLU A 114 0.35 -10.12 -4.74
CA GLU A 114 -1.08 -10.46 -4.90
C GLU A 114 -2.02 -9.33 -4.44
N GLU A 115 -1.70 -8.61 -3.36
CA GLU A 115 -2.58 -7.56 -2.82
C GLU A 115 -2.32 -6.20 -3.48
N GLU A 116 -3.14 -5.88 -4.48
CA GLU A 116 -3.02 -4.63 -5.25
C GLU A 116 -3.44 -3.39 -4.44
N HIS A 117 -4.46 -3.49 -3.56
CA HIS A 117 -4.97 -2.32 -2.82
C HIS A 117 -4.00 -1.84 -1.75
N PHE A 118 -3.16 -2.75 -1.23
CA PHE A 118 -2.20 -2.45 -0.18
C PHE A 118 -1.18 -1.40 -0.63
N LYS A 119 -0.72 -1.49 -1.87
CA LYS A 119 0.18 -0.52 -2.48
C LYS A 119 -0.42 0.89 -2.46
N GLU A 120 -1.61 1.05 -3.02
CA GLU A 120 -2.26 2.36 -3.14
C GLU A 120 -2.53 2.99 -1.78
N GLN A 121 -2.93 2.18 -0.78
CA GLN A 121 -3.11 2.65 0.59
C GLN A 121 -1.80 3.21 1.20
N LEU A 122 -0.66 2.56 0.93
CA LEU A 122 0.64 3.02 1.42
C LEU A 122 1.11 4.29 0.72
N PHE A 123 0.97 4.37 -0.61
CA PHE A 123 1.35 5.56 -1.36
C PHE A 123 0.48 6.77 -1.02
N GLU A 124 -0.83 6.59 -0.91
CA GLU A 124 -1.73 7.67 -0.52
C GLU A 124 -1.45 8.12 0.92
N ARG A 125 -1.14 7.18 1.83
CA ARG A 125 -0.72 7.56 3.19
C ARG A 125 0.61 8.32 3.18
N LEU A 126 1.60 7.89 2.39
CA LEU A 126 2.87 8.60 2.28
C LEU A 126 2.68 10.02 1.74
N ARG A 127 1.83 10.16 0.72
CA ARG A 127 1.44 11.45 0.16
C ARG A 127 0.75 12.33 1.21
N LEU A 128 -0.20 11.79 1.97
CA LEU A 128 -0.89 12.50 3.06
C LEU A 128 0.10 13.05 4.09
N TYR A 129 1.13 12.28 4.45
CA TYR A 129 2.15 12.70 5.40
C TYR A 129 3.00 13.84 4.84
N GLY A 130 3.38 13.77 3.56
CA GLY A 130 4.07 14.85 2.86
C GLY A 130 3.23 16.13 2.77
N GLU A 131 1.96 16.01 2.37
CA GLU A 131 1.04 17.17 2.24
C GLU A 131 0.74 17.84 3.59
N ARG A 132 0.70 17.06 4.68
CA ARG A 132 0.43 17.56 6.04
C ARG A 132 1.69 17.88 6.84
N ASN A 133 2.89 17.73 6.27
CA ASN A 133 4.17 17.86 6.98
C ASN A 133 4.24 17.01 8.26
N MET A 134 3.71 15.78 8.20
CA MET A 134 3.76 14.81 9.30
C MET A 134 4.96 13.89 9.13
N GLU A 135 5.60 13.53 10.24
CA GLU A 135 6.70 12.55 10.22
C GLU A 135 6.17 11.14 9.96
N GLN A 136 6.82 10.41 9.05
CA GLN A 136 6.44 9.05 8.70
C GLN A 136 6.57 8.11 9.90
N ASP A 137 5.46 7.44 10.24
CA ASP A 137 5.34 6.58 11.41
C ASP A 137 5.15 5.09 11.06
N PHE A 138 5.45 4.72 9.82
CA PHE A 138 5.25 3.37 9.30
C PHE A 138 6.32 2.93 8.31
N TRP A 139 6.67 1.65 8.33
CA TRP A 139 7.70 1.06 7.48
C TRP A 139 7.35 -0.37 7.08
N LEU A 140 7.88 -0.80 5.94
CA LEU A 140 7.87 -2.20 5.52
C LEU A 140 9.20 -2.85 5.87
N VAL A 141 9.14 -4.00 6.53
CA VAL A 141 10.32 -4.78 6.93
C VAL A 141 10.22 -6.17 6.31
N VAL A 142 11.09 -6.45 5.35
CA VAL A 142 11.26 -7.79 4.77
C VAL A 142 12.03 -8.66 5.77
N GLU A 143 11.50 -9.83 6.08
CA GLU A 143 12.02 -10.76 7.09
C GLU A 143 12.43 -10.08 8.41
N PRO A 144 11.46 -9.58 9.19
CA PRO A 144 11.74 -8.92 10.46
C PRO A 144 12.36 -9.87 11.48
N LYS A 145 13.44 -9.45 12.14
CA LYS A 145 14.11 -10.23 13.19
C LYS A 145 13.25 -10.43 14.44
N PHE A 146 12.38 -9.46 14.75
CA PHE A 146 11.51 -9.55 15.92
C PHE A 146 10.48 -10.69 15.84
N LEU A 147 10.27 -11.31 14.66
CA LEU A 147 9.35 -12.45 14.52
C LEU A 147 9.78 -13.68 15.33
N ASP A 148 11.07 -13.78 15.69
CA ASP A 148 11.57 -14.87 16.53
C ASP A 148 10.97 -14.84 17.94
N ARG A 149 10.52 -13.66 18.41
CA ARG A 149 9.77 -13.50 19.67
C ARG A 149 8.36 -14.09 19.61
N PHE A 150 7.82 -14.32 18.41
CA PHE A 150 6.44 -14.73 18.18
C PHE A 150 6.33 -16.09 17.47
N PRO A 151 6.67 -17.20 18.15
CA PRO A 151 6.66 -18.53 17.53
C PRO A 151 5.27 -18.96 17.06
N ASN A 152 4.19 -18.50 17.69
CA ASN A 152 2.81 -18.81 17.29
C ASN A 152 2.46 -18.22 15.91
N ILE A 153 3.02 -17.05 15.60
CA ILE A 153 2.82 -16.36 14.31
C ILE A 153 3.68 -17.06 13.25
N THR A 154 4.97 -17.29 13.55
CA THR A 154 5.94 -17.89 12.63
C THR A 154 5.53 -19.29 12.16
N LYS A 155 4.88 -20.10 13.01
CA LYS A 155 4.33 -21.43 12.63
C LYS A 155 3.24 -21.36 11.55
N ARG A 156 2.50 -20.25 11.49
CA ARG A 156 1.39 -20.05 10.54
C ARG A 156 1.83 -19.35 9.27
N LEU A 157 2.96 -18.63 9.31
CA LEU A 157 3.49 -17.87 8.19
C LEU A 157 4.30 -18.75 7.25
N LYS A 158 4.17 -18.48 5.95
CA LYS A 158 5.09 -18.97 4.93
C LYS A 158 6.17 -17.89 4.72
N ARG A 159 7.44 -18.30 4.71
CA ARG A 159 8.58 -17.41 4.42
C ARG A 159 8.85 -17.36 2.90
N PRO A 160 9.34 -16.24 2.36
CA PRO A 160 9.72 -15.01 3.06
C PRO A 160 8.52 -14.22 3.58
N ALA A 161 8.65 -13.62 4.77
CA ALA A 161 7.58 -12.85 5.40
C ALA A 161 7.88 -11.36 5.33
N VAL A 162 6.85 -10.53 5.23
CA VAL A 162 6.94 -9.07 5.25
C VAL A 162 6.05 -8.56 6.37
N ALA A 163 6.57 -7.62 7.15
CA ALA A 163 5.79 -6.91 8.15
C ALA A 163 5.63 -5.44 7.80
N LEU A 164 4.41 -4.93 7.98
CA LEU A 164 4.12 -3.51 8.11
C LEU A 164 4.20 -3.16 9.59
N VAL A 165 5.16 -2.31 9.96
CA VAL A 165 5.38 -1.85 11.33
C VAL A 165 4.98 -0.39 11.44
N SER A 166 4.22 -0.03 12.47
CA SER A 166 3.85 1.36 12.76
C SER A 166 3.68 1.60 14.25
N THR A 167 3.85 2.86 14.67
CA THR A 167 3.49 3.30 16.02
C THR A 167 1.97 3.55 16.17
N ASN A 168 1.24 3.64 15.05
CA ASN A 168 -0.19 3.93 15.02
C ASN A 168 -1.04 2.65 15.08
N GLY A 169 -1.44 2.24 16.29
CA GLY A 169 -2.26 1.06 16.53
C GLY A 169 -3.64 1.04 15.83
N PRO A 170 -4.42 2.14 15.85
CA PRO A 170 -5.68 2.22 15.11
C PRO A 170 -5.52 1.96 13.61
N TRP A 171 -4.46 2.50 13.00
CA TRP A 171 -4.19 2.27 11.59
C TRP A 171 -3.83 0.80 11.29
N ILE A 172 -3.00 0.17 12.12
CA ILE A 172 -2.72 -1.27 12.00
C ILE A 172 -3.99 -2.11 12.17
N THR A 173 -4.89 -1.71 13.07
CA THR A 173 -6.20 -2.38 13.22
C THR A 173 -7.07 -2.23 11.98
N PHE A 174 -7.12 -1.04 11.38
CA PHE A 174 -7.81 -0.80 10.11
C PHE A 174 -7.25 -1.67 8.98
N MET A 175 -5.92 -1.72 8.86
CA MET A 175 -5.26 -2.55 7.86
C MET A 175 -5.52 -4.05 8.09
N LYS A 176 -5.61 -4.49 9.37
CA LYS A 176 -6.00 -5.86 9.72
C LYS A 176 -7.41 -6.23 9.26
N LEU A 177 -8.35 -5.29 9.33
CA LEU A 177 -9.73 -5.50 8.86
C LEU A 177 -9.83 -5.53 7.34
N ARG A 178 -8.94 -4.81 6.63
CA ARG A 178 -8.93 -4.76 5.17
C ARG A 178 -8.26 -5.98 4.53
N LEU A 179 -7.27 -6.54 5.22
CA LEU A 179 -6.43 -7.63 4.73
C LEU A 179 -6.82 -8.94 5.43
N ASP A 180 -7.39 -9.89 4.68
CA ASP A 180 -7.91 -11.12 5.27
C ASP A 180 -6.79 -12.06 5.78
N ARG A 181 -5.71 -12.22 5.00
CA ARG A 181 -4.68 -13.27 5.19
C ARG A 181 -3.45 -12.81 5.98
N VAL A 182 -3.63 -11.84 6.87
CA VAL A 182 -2.55 -11.26 7.68
C VAL A 182 -2.70 -11.60 9.15
N LEU A 183 -1.59 -11.60 9.87
CA LEU A 183 -1.55 -11.69 11.33
C LEU A 183 -1.16 -10.32 11.88
N ALA A 184 -1.74 -9.90 13.00
CA ALA A 184 -1.43 -8.62 13.62
C ALA A 184 -1.13 -8.84 15.09
N GLU A 185 -0.09 -8.21 15.58
CA GLU A 185 0.29 -8.23 16.99
C GLU A 185 0.97 -6.90 17.36
N LYS A 186 1.34 -6.75 18.62
CA LYS A 186 2.05 -5.59 19.13
C LYS A 186 3.23 -6.03 19.97
N PHE A 187 4.28 -5.23 20.00
CA PHE A 187 5.47 -5.47 20.80
C PHE A 187 6.07 -4.16 21.31
N GLU A 188 6.90 -4.28 22.32
CA GLU A 188 7.68 -3.18 22.87
C GLU A 188 9.14 -3.36 22.43
N ALA A 189 9.78 -2.27 22.03
CA ALA A 189 11.20 -2.25 21.68
C ALA A 189 11.87 -0.98 22.22
N GLU A 190 13.16 -1.09 22.54
CA GLU A 190 13.92 0.01 23.13
C GLU A 190 14.34 1.04 22.09
N SER A 191 14.47 0.61 20.82
CA SER A 191 14.86 1.48 19.71
C SER A 191 14.08 1.20 18.43
N LEU A 192 13.99 2.20 17.56
CA LEU A 192 13.40 2.07 16.22
C LEU A 192 14.21 1.08 15.36
N GLU A 193 15.53 1.08 15.52
CA GLU A 193 16.44 0.18 14.79
C GLU A 193 16.19 -1.29 15.15
N GLU A 194 15.92 -1.59 16.43
CA GLU A 194 15.55 -2.93 16.88
C GLU A 194 14.20 -3.36 16.28
N ALA A 195 13.21 -2.46 16.30
CA ALA A 195 11.89 -2.72 15.74
C ALA A 195 11.90 -2.94 14.23
N LEU A 196 12.82 -2.29 13.51
CA LEU A 196 12.97 -2.38 12.06
C LEU A 196 14.09 -3.33 11.60
N ALA A 197 14.68 -4.07 12.54
CA ALA A 197 15.77 -5.00 12.24
C ALA A 197 15.30 -6.14 11.33
N PHE A 198 16.10 -6.47 10.31
CA PHE A 198 15.73 -7.39 9.24
C PHE A 198 16.83 -8.39 8.89
N ASN A 199 16.44 -9.50 8.27
CA ASN A 199 17.36 -10.46 7.69
C ASN A 199 17.44 -10.25 6.17
N PRO A 200 18.65 -10.03 5.60
CA PRO A 200 18.79 -9.79 4.18
C PRO A 200 18.30 -11.03 3.41
N THR A 201 17.26 -10.82 2.61
CA THR A 201 16.60 -11.90 1.87
C THR A 201 16.35 -11.45 0.45
N TYR A 202 16.67 -12.33 -0.49
CA TYR A 202 16.40 -12.10 -1.89
C TYR A 202 14.94 -12.43 -2.21
N LEU A 203 14.20 -11.43 -2.70
CA LEU A 203 12.81 -11.59 -3.13
C LEU A 203 12.79 -11.67 -4.65
N GLU A 204 12.18 -12.72 -5.19
CA GLU A 204 11.84 -12.83 -6.60
C GLU A 204 10.36 -13.17 -6.74
N PHE A 205 9.68 -12.43 -7.61
CA PHE A 205 8.28 -12.69 -7.93
C PHE A 205 8.17 -12.99 -9.43
N GLU A 206 7.60 -14.16 -9.74
CA GLU A 206 7.33 -14.56 -11.11
C GLU A 206 6.20 -13.71 -11.69
N LYS A 207 6.41 -13.18 -12.89
CA LYS A 207 5.36 -12.47 -13.61
C LYS A 207 4.38 -13.49 -14.20
N PRO A 208 3.06 -13.31 -14.04
CA PRO A 208 2.09 -14.23 -14.63
C PRO A 208 2.17 -14.17 -16.15
N GLU A 209 2.13 -15.34 -16.81
CA GLU A 209 2.14 -15.44 -18.27
C GLU A 209 0.96 -14.70 -18.92
N LYS A 210 -0.19 -14.75 -18.26
CA LYS A 210 -1.42 -14.10 -18.71
C LYS A 210 -1.94 -13.16 -17.63
N TRP A 211 -1.80 -11.87 -17.89
CA TRP A 211 -2.39 -10.83 -17.08
C TRP A 211 -3.84 -10.57 -17.51
N VAL A 212 -4.78 -10.63 -16.57
CA VAL A 212 -6.23 -10.58 -16.86
C VAL A 212 -6.82 -9.18 -16.62
N ALA A 213 -6.18 -8.36 -15.78
CA ALA A 213 -6.70 -7.03 -15.47
C ALA A 213 -6.46 -6.04 -16.62
N PRO A 214 -7.35 -5.05 -16.83
CA PRO A 214 -7.22 -4.06 -17.90
C PRO A 214 -6.11 -3.02 -17.65
N TYR A 215 -5.51 -3.00 -16.46
CA TYR A 215 -4.43 -2.10 -16.06
C TYR A 215 -3.12 -2.87 -15.91
N PRO A 216 -1.93 -2.26 -16.11
CA PRO A 216 -0.67 -2.98 -15.98
C PRO A 216 -0.43 -3.46 -14.54
N LYS A 217 0.14 -4.66 -14.38
CA LYS A 217 0.62 -5.14 -13.08
C LYS A 217 1.74 -4.23 -12.57
N TYR A 218 1.79 -4.01 -11.27
CA TYR A 218 2.85 -3.23 -10.65
C TYR A 218 4.23 -3.83 -10.86
N GLU A 219 5.22 -2.95 -10.95
CA GLU A 219 6.62 -3.31 -11.09
C GLU A 219 7.17 -3.91 -9.80
N PHE A 220 8.12 -4.83 -9.95
CA PHE A 220 8.88 -5.36 -8.84
C PHE A 220 9.66 -4.23 -8.15
N GLY A 221 9.67 -4.20 -6.82
CA GLY A 221 10.38 -3.19 -6.06
C GLY A 221 9.57 -1.92 -5.77
N TRP A 222 8.27 -1.87 -6.09
CA TRP A 222 7.42 -0.72 -5.77
C TRP A 222 7.45 -0.33 -4.27
N TRP A 223 7.76 -1.28 -3.39
CA TRP A 223 7.79 -1.12 -1.93
C TRP A 223 9.10 -0.52 -1.38
N GLU A 224 10.11 -0.31 -2.21
CA GLU A 224 11.42 0.25 -1.80
C GLU A 224 11.36 1.58 -1.04
N PRO A 225 10.46 2.54 -1.36
CA PRO A 225 10.36 3.79 -0.62
C PRO A 225 10.05 3.60 0.87
N PHE A 226 9.32 2.53 1.20
CA PHE A 226 8.85 2.22 2.55
C PHE A 226 9.83 1.39 3.38
N LEU A 227 10.92 0.91 2.78
CA LEU A 227 11.94 0.18 3.51
C LEU A 227 12.66 1.12 4.49
N PRO A 228 13.09 0.61 5.66
CA PRO A 228 13.91 1.40 6.58
C PRO A 228 15.19 1.88 5.89
N PRO A 229 15.73 3.06 6.26
CA PRO A 229 16.91 3.63 5.64
C PRO A 229 18.10 2.64 5.61
N VAL A 230 18.27 1.85 6.68
CA VAL A 230 19.32 0.82 6.79
C VAL A 230 19.24 -0.26 5.69
N GLN A 231 18.05 -0.56 5.15
CA GLN A 231 17.89 -1.52 4.05
C GLN A 231 18.28 -0.95 2.68
N LYS A 232 18.22 0.38 2.52
CA LYS A 232 18.49 1.04 1.23
C LYS A 232 19.98 0.97 0.86
N ASP A 233 20.84 1.06 1.86
CA ASP A 233 22.30 1.05 1.68
C ASP A 233 22.84 -0.33 1.31
N VAL A 234 22.20 -1.42 1.77
CA VAL A 234 22.64 -2.80 1.48
C VAL A 234 22.39 -3.21 0.03
N LYS A 235 21.50 -2.51 -0.68
CA LYS A 235 21.08 -2.83 -2.06
C LYS A 235 21.73 -1.91 -3.11
N SER A 236 22.45 -0.87 -2.69
CA SER A 236 23.09 0.13 -3.58
C SER A 236 24.49 -0.28 -4.03
#